data_AF-G4CW24-F1
#
_entry.id   AF-G4CW24-F1
#
_cell.length_a   1.000
_cell.length_b   1.000
_cell.length_c   1.000
_cell.angle_alpha   90.00
_cell.angle_beta   90.00
_cell.angle_gamma   90.00
#
_symmetry.space_group_name_H-M   'P 1'
#
loop_
_entity.id
_entity.type
_entity.pdbx_description
1 polymer ?
#
loop_
_entity_poly.entity_id
_entity_poly.type
_entity_poly.pdbx_seq_one_letter_code
_entity_poly.pdbx_strand_id
1 'polypeptide(L)' 'MIAEAADQLVTDTPSLADCFLAAASRSDVDQFFLETDRGRPGRVFWYAGSLVGTFDDIPSWLAAMAVYLDEETQENL' A
#
# COMPACT_ATOMS: atom_id res chain seq x y z
N MET A 1 -24.82 -1.82 20.74
CA MET A 1 -24.08 -0.55 20.60
C MET A 1 -22.84 -0.88 19.79
N ILE A 2 -22.90 -0.74 18.47
CA ILE A 2 -21.79 -1.03 17.54
C ILE A 2 -21.80 0.11 16.55
N ALA A 3 -21.15 1.23 16.88
CA ALA A 3 -21.12 2.40 16.00
C ALA A 3 -19.91 3.33 16.26
N GLU A 4 -18.80 2.84 16.82
CA GLU A 4 -17.67 3.73 17.17
C GLU A 4 -16.29 3.27 16.68
N ALA A 5 -16.17 2.11 16.00
CA ALA A 5 -14.88 1.66 15.46
C ALA A 5 -14.66 1.98 13.97
N ALA A 6 -15.72 2.38 13.25
CA ALA A 6 -15.63 2.72 11.82
C ALA A 6 -15.37 4.22 11.57
N ASP A 7 -15.56 5.07 12.58
CA ASP A 7 -15.52 6.54 12.44
C ASP A 7 -14.13 7.13 12.69
N GLN A 8 -13.16 6.32 13.11
CA GLN A 8 -11.76 6.74 13.36
C GLN A 8 -10.78 6.36 12.25
N LEU A 9 -11.24 5.83 11.11
CA LEU A 9 -10.36 5.29 10.07
C LEU A 9 -10.22 6.20 8.83
N VAL A 10 -10.61 7.48 8.91
CA VAL A 10 -10.72 8.37 7.72
C VAL A 10 -9.85 9.63 7.81
N THR A 11 -8.88 9.71 8.73
CA THR A 11 -8.08 10.95 8.89
C THR A 11 -6.62 10.86 8.45
N ASP A 12 -6.06 9.66 8.23
CA ASP A 12 -4.64 9.49 7.87
C ASP A 12 -4.40 8.77 6.54
N THR A 13 -5.47 8.48 5.78
CA THR A 13 -5.29 8.01 4.40
C THR A 13 -5.12 9.22 3.51
N PRO A 14 -3.92 9.47 2.93
CA PRO A 14 -3.76 10.59 2.03
C PRO A 14 -4.70 10.43 0.84
N SER A 15 -5.13 11.56 0.32
CA SER A 15 -5.79 11.57 -0.97
C SER A 15 -4.87 10.90 -1.99
N LEU A 16 -5.39 9.92 -2.75
CA LEU A 16 -4.64 9.32 -3.85
C LEU A 16 -4.21 10.37 -4.90
N ALA A 17 -4.85 11.55 -4.93
CA ALA A 17 -4.45 12.66 -5.78
C ALA A 17 -3.05 13.21 -5.44
N ASP A 18 -2.57 12.98 -4.21
CA ASP A 18 -1.24 13.38 -3.74
C ASP A 18 -0.24 12.22 -3.77
N CYS A 19 -0.58 11.14 -4.48
CA CYS A 19 0.22 9.93 -4.61
C CYS A 19 0.58 9.62 -6.07
N PHE A 20 1.73 8.98 -6.31
CA PHE A 20 2.06 8.34 -7.60
C PHE A 20 1.87 6.84 -7.52
N LEU A 21 1.30 6.22 -8.56
CA LEU A 21 1.30 4.76 -8.68
C LEU A 21 2.74 4.27 -8.90
N ALA A 22 3.27 3.54 -7.92
CA ALA A 22 4.64 3.03 -7.93
C ALA A 22 4.74 1.64 -8.58
N ALA A 23 3.76 0.77 -8.30
CA ALA A 23 3.67 -0.56 -8.88
C ALA A 23 2.23 -1.09 -8.87
N ALA A 24 1.93 -2.04 -9.73
CA ALA A 24 0.70 -2.83 -9.71
C ALA A 24 1.01 -4.28 -10.11
N SER A 25 0.28 -5.22 -9.50
CA SER A 25 0.27 -6.63 -9.91
C SER A 25 -0.29 -6.78 -11.33
N ARG A 26 -0.02 -7.90 -11.98
CA ARG A 26 -0.52 -8.19 -13.35
C ARG A 26 -2.05 -8.25 -13.45
N SER A 27 -2.73 -8.59 -12.35
CA SER A 27 -4.19 -8.68 -12.27
C SER A 27 -4.84 -7.33 -11.92
N ASP A 28 -4.04 -6.28 -11.71
CA ASP A 28 -4.44 -4.98 -11.18
C ASP A 28 -5.15 -5.04 -9.81
N VAL A 29 -5.11 -6.20 -9.14
CA VAL A 29 -5.69 -6.40 -7.81
C VAL A 29 -4.87 -5.64 -6.79
N ASP A 30 -3.57 -5.91 -6.75
CA ASP A 30 -2.64 -5.21 -5.86
C ASP A 30 -2.05 -3.97 -6.53
N GLN A 31 -2.23 -2.81 -5.89
CA GLN A 31 -1.74 -1.51 -6.35
C GLN A 31 -0.98 -0.81 -5.22
N PHE A 32 0.19 -0.26 -5.55
CA PHE A 32 1.09 0.38 -4.59
C PHE A 32 1.27 1.86 -4.94
N PHE A 33 0.88 2.75 -4.03
CA PHE A 33 0.92 4.20 -4.22
C PHE A 33 1.97 4.83 -3.31
N LEU A 34 2.85 5.66 -3.88
CA LEU A 34 3.88 6.40 -3.17
C LEU A 34 3.40 7.81 -2.83
N GLU A 35 3.49 8.20 -1.57
CA GLU A 35 3.18 9.57 -1.11
C GLU A 35 4.18 10.59 -1.69
N THR A 36 3.67 11.74 -2.14
CA THR A 36 4.47 12.75 -2.85
C THR A 36 4.63 14.05 -2.08
N ASP A 37 4.05 14.14 -0.87
CA ASP A 37 4.05 15.38 -0.13
C ASP A 37 5.48 15.82 0.24
N ARG A 38 5.74 17.11 0.06
CA ARG A 38 7.09 17.72 -0.13
C ARG A 38 7.97 17.73 1.13
N GLY A 39 7.56 17.07 2.21
CA GLY A 39 8.27 17.07 3.49
C GLY A 39 8.76 15.69 3.97
N ARG A 40 8.24 14.59 3.43
CA ARG A 40 8.62 13.23 3.84
C ARG A 40 8.67 12.31 2.62
N PRO A 41 9.86 11.95 2.14
CA PRO A 41 9.95 10.94 1.10
C PRO A 41 9.57 9.58 1.69
N GLY A 42 8.62 8.89 1.08
CA GLY A 42 8.75 7.43 1.00
C GLY A 42 7.65 6.54 1.56
N ARG A 43 6.53 7.07 2.07
CA ARG A 43 5.45 6.19 2.51
C ARG A 43 4.76 5.54 1.31
N VAL A 44 4.59 4.21 1.34
CA VAL A 44 3.93 3.43 0.29
C VAL A 44 2.64 2.83 0.86
N PHE A 45 1.54 2.99 0.13
CA PHE A 45 0.23 2.44 0.45
C PHE A 45 -0.10 1.28 -0.48
N TRP A 46 -0.51 0.14 0.08
CA TRP A 46 -0.95 -1.02 -0.68
C TRP A 46 -2.47 -1.12 -0.65
N TYR A 47 -3.07 -1.15 -1.83
CA TYR A 47 -4.51 -1.34 -2.05
C TYR A 47 -4.79 -2.66 -2.76
N ALA A 48 -5.81 -3.37 -2.29
CA ALA A 48 -6.44 -4.51 -2.96
C ALA A 48 -7.97 -4.42 -2.78
N GLY A 49 -8.60 -3.57 -3.57
CA GLY A 49 -10.01 -3.16 -3.39
C GLY A 49 -10.25 -2.20 -2.20
N SER A 50 -9.42 -2.29 -1.15
CA SER A 50 -9.32 -1.36 -0.02
C SER A 50 -7.87 -1.26 0.46
N LEU A 51 -7.57 -0.33 1.38
CA LEU A 51 -6.24 -0.23 1.98
C LEU A 51 -5.92 -1.52 2.74
N VAL A 52 -4.86 -2.20 2.32
CA VAL A 52 -4.36 -3.46 2.92
C VAL A 52 -3.26 -3.17 3.93
N GLY A 53 -2.36 -2.25 3.59
CA GLY A 53 -1.21 -1.95 4.43
C GLY A 53 -0.44 -0.71 4.00
N THR A 54 0.50 -0.31 4.85
CA THR A 54 1.36 0.85 4.63
C THR A 54 2.79 0.53 5.00
N PHE A 55 3.74 1.06 4.23
CA PHE A 55 5.17 1.01 4.51
C PHE A 55 5.67 2.43 4.74
N ASP A 56 6.39 2.67 5.83
CA ASP A 56 6.88 4.02 6.16
C ASP A 56 7.97 4.54 5.22
N ASP A 57 8.66 3.63 4.53
CA ASP A 57 9.74 3.96 3.59
C ASP A 57 9.83 2.96 2.42
N ILE A 58 10.45 3.42 1.33
CA ILE A 58 10.65 2.64 0.10
C ILE A 58 11.50 1.37 0.34
N PRO A 59 12.63 1.41 1.08
CA PRO A 59 13.41 0.20 1.37
C PRO A 59 12.60 -0.91 2.06
N SER A 60 11.79 -0.57 3.06
CA SER A 60 10.93 -1.51 3.78
C SER A 60 9.89 -2.13 2.86
N TRP A 61 9.28 -1.33 1.97
CA TRP A 61 8.39 -1.84 0.92
C TRP A 61 9.11 -2.81 -0.02
N LEU A 62 10.29 -2.45 -0.54
CA LEU A 62 11.05 -3.30 -1.46
C LEU A 62 11.47 -4.63 -0.81
N ALA A 63 11.86 -4.62 0.47
CA ALA A 63 12.19 -5.83 1.21
C ALA A 63 10.97 -6.75 1.35
N ALA A 64 9.79 -6.20 1.64
CA ALA A 64 8.55 -6.98 1.70
C ALA A 64 8.14 -7.56 0.33
N MET A 65 8.31 -6.80 -0.75
CA MET A 65 8.01 -7.26 -2.11
C MET A 65 8.93 -8.40 -2.56
N ALA A 66 10.19 -8.40 -2.15
CA ALA A 66 11.10 -9.50 -2.46
C ALA A 66 10.62 -10.84 -1.87
N VAL A 67 10.02 -10.81 -0.67
CA VAL A 67 9.42 -12.01 -0.04
C VAL A 67 8.11 -12.37 -0.72
N TYR A 68 7.21 -11.41 -0.92
CA TYR A 68 5.92 -11.62 -1.56
C TYR A 68 6.05 -12.26 -2.96
N LEU A 69 6.98 -11.77 -3.78
CA LEU A 69 7.21 -12.32 -5.12
C LEU A 69 7.82 -13.73 -5.10
N ASP A 70 8.61 -14.07 -4.07
CA ASP A 70 9.13 -15.43 -3.91
C ASP A 70 7.99 -16.40 -3.57
N GLU A 71 7.07 -15.99 -2.69
CA GLU A 71 5.88 -16.77 -2.33
C GLU A 71 4.93 -16.98 -3.53
N GLU A 72 4.59 -15.92 -4.29
CA GLU A 72 3.77 -16.04 -5.51
C GLU A 72 4.40 -16.95 -6.58
N THR A 73 5.75 -16.95 -6.67
CA THR A 73 6.47 -17.80 -7.61
C THR A 73 6.40 -19.27 -7.19
N GLN A 74 6.39 -19.56 -5.88
CA GLN A 74 6.27 -20.93 -5.37
C GLN A 74 4.84 -21.48 -5.45
N GLU A 75 3.81 -20.65 -5.27
CA GLU A 75 2.41 -21.10 -5.35
C GLU A 75 1.95 -21.42 -6.80
N ASN A 76 2.67 -20.94 -7.81
CA ASN A 76 2.36 -21.17 -9.23
C ASN A 76 3.20 -22.29 -9.89
N LEU A 77 3.93 -23.09 -9.11
CA LEU A 77 4.69 -24.28 -9.55
C LEU A 77 3.99 -25.58 -9.14
#